data_AF-A0A3R6IUW0-F1
#
_entry.id   AF-A0A3R6IUW0-F1
#
_cell.length_a   1.000
_cell.length_b   1.000
_cell.length_c   1.000
_cell.angle_alpha   90.00
_cell.angle_beta   90.00
_cell.angle_gamma   90.00
#
_symmetry.space_group_name_H-M   'P 1'
#
loop_
_entity.id
_entity.type
_entity.pdbx_description
1 polymer ?
#
loop_
_entity_poly.entity_id
_entity_poly.type
_entity_poly.pdbx_seq_one_letter_code
_entity_poly.pdbx_strand_id
1 'polypeptide(L)'
;MQFKPYVTFLKSPHKLEITMKEKAYYETINVKNEVKLRKLLETLPPFCKQFFIGIEATSSSRTKIAYAYDIGCFFDYLHATNPVCAKMDITDFPISILNEITPMDIEEYLSYLKYYEKDGTEHTNDEGGLKRKLSALRSFYHYYYKNGLIEDDPTVKVDMPKIHEKNIIRLDVDEVAKLLDEVESGENLTARQQQYHEKTKIRDLAMMTLLLGTGIRVSECVGLDMEDVDFKNNGIKIHRKGGAEVVVYFGEEVRRALMDYMVERQKITAADGSINALFLSLQNKRISVRSVENMVKKYSKLVTTLKHITPHKLRSTYGTSLYRETGDIYLVADVLGHKDVNTTRKHYAALEDERRRSAAKYVKLREI
;
A
#
# COMPACT_ATOMS: atom_id res chain seq x y z
N MET A 1 16.21 62.98 -42.98
CA MET A 1 15.70 62.56 -41.67
C MET A 1 14.65 61.48 -41.94
N GLN A 2 14.72 60.37 -41.20
CA GLN A 2 14.30 59.02 -41.61
C GLN A 2 12.80 58.83 -41.87
N PHE A 3 12.48 58.20 -43.00
CA PHE A 3 11.21 57.50 -43.24
C PHE A 3 11.25 56.11 -42.61
N LYS A 4 10.24 55.75 -41.80
CA LYS A 4 9.89 54.36 -41.47
C LYS A 4 8.38 54.19 -41.68
N PRO A 5 7.94 53.36 -42.63
CA PRO A 5 6.57 52.89 -42.69
C PRO A 5 6.39 51.67 -41.75
N TYR A 6 5.20 51.58 -41.17
CA TYR A 6 4.69 50.41 -40.48
C TYR A 6 4.72 49.20 -41.41
N VAL A 7 5.50 48.18 -41.06
CA VAL A 7 5.46 46.86 -41.70
C VAL A 7 4.87 45.85 -40.73
N THR A 8 3.69 45.38 -41.12
CA THR A 8 2.91 44.28 -40.58
C THR A 8 3.76 43.01 -40.53
N PHE A 9 4.02 42.48 -39.33
CA PHE A 9 4.56 41.12 -39.17
C PHE A 9 3.46 40.18 -38.67
N LEU A 10 2.91 39.46 -39.65
CA LEU A 10 2.44 38.08 -39.63
C LEU A 10 2.18 37.45 -38.26
N LYS A 11 0.89 37.21 -37.98
CA LYS A 11 0.42 36.19 -37.04
C LYS A 11 1.03 34.83 -37.42
N SER A 12 2.00 34.36 -36.64
CA SER A 12 2.37 32.95 -36.61
C SER A 12 1.27 32.17 -35.87
N PRO A 13 0.80 31.02 -36.37
CA PRO A 13 -0.31 30.31 -35.77
C PRO A 13 0.12 29.79 -34.39
N HIS A 14 -0.67 30.13 -33.37
CA HIS A 14 -0.65 29.45 -32.09
C HIS A 14 -0.75 27.93 -32.34
N LYS A 15 0.39 27.23 -32.25
CA LYS A 15 0.37 25.84 -31.83
C LYS A 15 -0.25 25.86 -30.44
N LEU A 16 -1.51 25.44 -30.35
CA LEU A 16 -1.99 24.84 -29.11
C LEU A 16 -1.09 23.63 -28.85
N GLU A 17 -0.01 23.84 -28.12
CA GLU A 17 0.52 22.77 -27.28
C GLU A 17 -0.58 22.47 -26.28
N ILE A 18 -1.40 21.48 -26.63
CA ILE A 18 -2.14 20.71 -25.65
C ILE A 18 -1.05 20.13 -24.76
N THR A 19 -0.74 20.84 -23.68
CA THR A 19 0.05 20.32 -22.58
C THR A 19 -0.72 19.10 -22.13
N MET A 20 -0.33 17.91 -22.57
CA MET A 20 -0.85 16.67 -22.03
C MET A 20 -0.51 16.74 -20.55
N LYS A 21 -1.50 17.10 -19.72
CA LYS A 21 -1.34 17.16 -18.28
C LYS A 21 -0.83 15.77 -17.89
N GLU A 22 0.40 15.72 -17.39
CA GLU A 22 1.07 14.47 -17.06
C GLU A 22 0.15 13.72 -16.09
N LYS A 23 -0.25 12.49 -16.44
CA LYS A 23 -1.23 11.73 -15.64
C LYS A 23 -0.72 11.61 -14.21
N ALA A 24 -1.58 11.88 -13.24
CA ALA A 24 -1.23 11.74 -11.83
C ALA A 24 -0.67 10.34 -11.54
N TYR A 25 0.27 10.24 -10.60
CA TYR A 25 1.00 9.00 -10.34
C TYR A 25 0.06 7.80 -10.10
N TYR A 26 -1.02 8.00 -9.34
CA TYR A 26 -1.98 6.94 -9.03
C TYR A 26 -2.71 6.43 -10.29
N GLU A 27 -2.99 7.29 -11.27
CA GLU A 27 -3.63 6.92 -12.54
C GLU A 27 -2.68 6.07 -13.39
N THR A 28 -1.41 6.46 -13.46
CA THR A 28 -0.38 5.70 -14.15
C THR A 28 -0.22 4.30 -13.54
N ILE A 29 -0.28 4.19 -12.20
CA ILE A 29 -0.26 2.89 -11.51
C ILE A 29 -1.51 2.06 -11.84
N ASN A 30 -2.69 2.67 -11.89
CA ASN A 30 -3.92 1.97 -12.24
C ASN A 30 -3.89 1.42 -13.68
N VAL A 31 -3.41 2.20 -14.65
CA VAL A 31 -3.23 1.75 -16.03
C VAL A 31 -2.27 0.55 -16.10
N LYS A 32 -1.11 0.64 -15.42
CA LYS A 32 -0.14 -0.47 -15.36
C LYS A 32 -0.75 -1.74 -14.76
N ASN A 33 -1.53 -1.58 -13.68
CA ASN A 33 -2.21 -2.70 -13.05
C ASN A 33 -3.26 -3.33 -13.96
N GLU A 34 -4.02 -2.51 -14.71
CA GLU A 34 -5.04 -3.01 -15.63
C GLU A 34 -4.41 -3.79 -16.80
N VAL A 35 -3.31 -3.31 -17.37
CA VAL A 35 -2.54 -4.04 -18.39
C VAL A 35 -2.03 -5.37 -17.83
N LYS A 36 -1.51 -5.37 -16.59
CA LYS A 36 -1.05 -6.58 -15.94
C LYS A 36 -2.18 -7.58 -15.69
N LEU A 37 -3.34 -7.10 -15.24
CA LEU A 37 -4.52 -7.93 -15.03
C LEU A 37 -4.92 -8.62 -16.33
N ARG A 38 -5.03 -7.89 -17.44
CA ARG A 38 -5.39 -8.47 -18.75
C ARG A 38 -4.49 -9.63 -19.15
N LYS A 39 -3.17 -9.48 -19.01
CA LYS A 39 -2.20 -10.55 -19.27
C LYS A 39 -2.40 -11.77 -18.38
N LEU A 40 -2.76 -11.58 -17.10
CA LEU A 40 -3.08 -12.70 -16.21
C LEU A 40 -4.39 -13.39 -16.62
N LEU A 41 -5.38 -12.65 -17.08
CA LEU A 41 -6.67 -13.23 -17.53
C LEU A 41 -6.55 -14.04 -18.82
N GLU A 42 -5.47 -13.87 -19.59
CA GLU A 42 -5.17 -14.69 -20.77
C GLU A 42 -4.73 -16.12 -20.39
N THR A 43 -4.22 -16.33 -19.17
CA THR A 43 -3.77 -17.64 -18.67
C THR A 43 -4.84 -18.37 -17.85
N LEU A 44 -6.04 -17.79 -17.71
CA LEU A 44 -7.14 -18.35 -16.92
C LEU A 44 -8.26 -18.86 -17.85
N PRO A 45 -9.15 -19.74 -17.35
CA PRO A 45 -10.35 -20.12 -18.09
C PRO A 45 -11.15 -18.87 -18.53
N PRO A 46 -11.63 -18.77 -19.78
CA PRO A 46 -12.26 -17.57 -20.34
C PRO A 46 -13.42 -17.02 -19.49
N PHE A 47 -14.19 -17.90 -18.87
CA PHE A 47 -15.32 -17.52 -18.03
C PHE A 47 -14.88 -16.67 -16.82
N CYS A 48 -13.64 -16.79 -16.35
CA CYS A 48 -13.08 -16.00 -15.23
C CYS A 48 -13.15 -14.49 -15.49
N LYS A 49 -13.07 -14.06 -16.76
CA LYS A 49 -13.19 -12.64 -17.12
C LYS A 49 -14.48 -12.02 -16.59
N GLN A 50 -15.57 -12.78 -16.57
CA GLN A 50 -16.87 -12.33 -16.08
C GLN A 50 -16.83 -11.94 -14.60
N PHE A 51 -16.15 -12.72 -13.76
CA PHE A 51 -15.93 -12.38 -12.35
C PHE A 51 -15.17 -11.06 -12.18
N PHE A 52 -14.07 -10.86 -12.92
CA PHE A 52 -13.25 -9.66 -12.80
C PHE A 52 -13.97 -8.38 -13.25
N ILE A 53 -14.83 -8.49 -14.27
CA ILE A 53 -15.76 -7.42 -14.69
C ILE A 53 -16.77 -7.16 -13.56
N GLY A 54 -17.36 -8.22 -12.99
CA GLY A 54 -18.36 -8.12 -11.94
C GLY A 54 -17.89 -7.45 -10.65
N ILE A 55 -16.59 -7.54 -10.32
CA ILE A 55 -16.01 -6.91 -9.12
C ILE A 55 -15.32 -5.56 -9.39
N GLU A 56 -15.35 -5.07 -10.63
CA GLU A 56 -14.58 -3.88 -11.03
C GLU A 56 -14.95 -2.63 -10.23
N ALA A 57 -16.25 -2.42 -9.99
CA ALA A 57 -16.74 -1.26 -9.26
C ALA A 57 -16.39 -1.27 -7.75
N THR A 58 -16.14 -2.45 -7.18
CA THR A 58 -15.99 -2.63 -5.72
C THR A 58 -14.55 -2.95 -5.31
N SER A 59 -13.72 -3.41 -6.23
CA SER A 59 -12.36 -3.91 -5.96
C SER A 59 -11.28 -3.03 -6.56
N SER A 60 -10.18 -2.86 -5.83
CA SER A 60 -9.04 -2.09 -6.36
C SER A 60 -8.29 -2.86 -7.44
N SER A 61 -7.60 -2.17 -8.35
CA SER A 61 -6.78 -2.79 -9.40
C SER A 61 -5.76 -3.80 -8.85
N ARG A 62 -5.16 -3.53 -7.68
CA ARG A 62 -4.27 -4.47 -6.98
C ARG A 62 -4.99 -5.69 -6.41
N THR A 63 -6.20 -5.51 -5.88
CA THR A 63 -7.03 -6.62 -5.39
C THR A 63 -7.39 -7.56 -6.54
N LYS A 64 -7.80 -7.00 -7.70
CA LYS A 64 -8.08 -7.81 -8.91
C LYS A 64 -6.86 -8.63 -9.33
N ILE A 65 -5.66 -8.03 -9.37
CA ILE A 65 -4.43 -8.76 -9.68
C ILE A 65 -4.16 -9.89 -8.67
N ALA A 66 -4.30 -9.61 -7.37
CA ALA A 66 -4.08 -10.62 -6.33
C ALA A 66 -5.06 -11.79 -6.48
N TYR A 67 -6.33 -11.50 -6.76
CA TYR A 67 -7.34 -12.52 -7.02
C TYR A 67 -7.02 -13.32 -8.28
N ALA A 68 -6.56 -12.69 -9.36
CA ALA A 68 -6.15 -13.40 -10.58
C ALA A 68 -5.01 -14.40 -10.31
N TYR A 69 -4.00 -14.02 -9.52
CA TYR A 69 -2.96 -14.96 -9.10
C TYR A 69 -3.50 -16.09 -8.21
N ASP A 70 -4.35 -15.77 -7.24
CA ASP A 70 -4.86 -16.78 -6.30
C ASP A 70 -5.81 -17.78 -6.98
N ILE A 71 -6.69 -17.30 -7.85
CA ILE A 71 -7.57 -18.12 -8.69
C ILE A 71 -6.73 -18.93 -9.69
N GLY A 72 -5.68 -18.34 -10.28
CA GLY A 72 -4.73 -19.07 -11.11
C GLY A 72 -4.09 -20.26 -10.38
N CYS A 73 -3.63 -20.06 -9.14
CA CYS A 73 -3.10 -21.17 -8.33
C CYS A 73 -4.12 -22.28 -8.09
N PHE A 74 -5.41 -21.97 -8.00
CA PHE A 74 -6.46 -22.99 -7.87
C PHE A 74 -6.60 -23.80 -9.16
N PHE A 75 -6.62 -23.16 -10.32
CA PHE A 75 -6.68 -23.88 -11.59
C PHE A 75 -5.39 -24.65 -11.91
N ASP A 76 -4.22 -24.13 -11.53
CA ASP A 76 -2.96 -24.86 -11.60
C ASP A 76 -3.04 -26.15 -10.77
N TYR A 77 -3.58 -26.07 -9.55
CA TYR A 77 -3.79 -27.23 -8.70
C TYR A 77 -4.73 -28.24 -9.35
N LEU A 78 -5.90 -27.80 -9.83
CA LEU A 78 -6.83 -28.69 -10.53
C LEU A 78 -6.19 -29.36 -11.73
N HIS A 79 -5.44 -28.61 -12.55
CA HIS A 79 -4.72 -29.15 -13.70
C HIS A 79 -3.67 -30.20 -13.28
N ALA A 80 -3.00 -30.00 -12.15
CA ALA A 80 -1.97 -30.92 -11.67
C ALA A 80 -2.52 -32.18 -10.99
N THR A 81 -3.66 -32.11 -10.30
CA THR A 81 -4.12 -33.18 -9.41
C THR A 81 -5.40 -33.86 -9.86
N ASN A 82 -6.25 -33.19 -10.65
CA ASN A 82 -7.53 -33.74 -11.08
C ASN A 82 -7.36 -34.45 -12.45
N PRO A 83 -7.65 -35.77 -12.57
CA PRO A 83 -7.43 -36.54 -13.80
C PRO A 83 -8.23 -36.08 -15.02
N VAL A 84 -9.34 -35.37 -14.82
CA VAL A 84 -10.13 -34.79 -15.92
C VAL A 84 -9.48 -33.50 -16.38
N CYS A 85 -9.16 -32.61 -15.43
CA CYS A 85 -8.55 -31.32 -15.71
C CYS A 85 -7.14 -31.44 -16.31
N ALA A 86 -6.36 -32.46 -15.91
CA ALA A 86 -5.02 -32.72 -16.43
C ALA A 86 -4.96 -33.06 -17.94
N LYS A 87 -6.11 -33.33 -18.57
CA LYS A 87 -6.21 -33.71 -19.99
C LYS A 87 -6.53 -32.54 -20.92
N MET A 88 -6.72 -31.35 -20.39
CA MET A 88 -7.10 -30.16 -21.15
C MET A 88 -6.28 -28.98 -20.67
N ASP A 89 -6.00 -28.02 -21.54
CA ASP A 89 -5.33 -26.80 -21.13
C ASP A 89 -6.21 -26.01 -20.17
N ILE A 90 -5.61 -25.27 -19.23
CA ILE A 90 -6.34 -24.45 -18.24
C ILE A 90 -7.30 -23.47 -18.94
N THR A 91 -6.93 -22.96 -20.10
CA THR A 91 -7.78 -22.05 -20.89
C THR A 91 -9.01 -22.73 -21.51
N ASP A 92 -9.07 -24.06 -21.52
CA ASP A 92 -10.18 -24.83 -22.08
C ASP A 92 -11.13 -25.37 -21.01
N PHE A 93 -10.85 -25.09 -19.73
CA PHE A 93 -11.71 -25.52 -18.62
C PHE A 93 -13.12 -24.94 -18.77
N PRO A 94 -14.18 -25.79 -18.86
CA PRO A 94 -15.55 -25.31 -18.86
C PRO A 94 -15.98 -24.88 -17.45
N ILE A 95 -16.94 -23.95 -17.38
CA ILE A 95 -17.52 -23.50 -16.10
C ILE A 95 -18.15 -24.65 -15.29
N SER A 96 -18.60 -25.72 -15.96
CA SER A 96 -19.20 -26.89 -15.32
C SER A 96 -18.25 -27.59 -14.34
N ILE A 97 -16.92 -27.46 -14.51
CA ILE A 97 -15.95 -27.99 -13.54
C ILE A 97 -16.23 -27.46 -12.14
N LEU A 98 -16.70 -26.21 -12.00
CA LEU A 98 -17.01 -25.63 -10.69
C LEU A 98 -18.13 -26.37 -9.94
N ASN A 99 -19.09 -27.00 -10.65
CA ASN A 99 -20.14 -27.79 -10.02
C ASN A 99 -19.63 -29.16 -9.52
N GLU A 100 -18.51 -29.64 -10.06
CA GLU A 100 -17.92 -30.93 -9.68
C GLU A 100 -17.01 -30.83 -8.45
N ILE A 101 -16.67 -29.61 -8.03
CA ILE A 101 -15.80 -29.37 -6.87
C ILE A 101 -16.61 -29.50 -5.58
N THR A 102 -16.14 -30.36 -4.68
CA THR A 102 -16.71 -30.56 -3.36
C THR A 102 -15.96 -29.75 -2.28
N PRO A 103 -16.51 -29.62 -1.06
CA PRO A 103 -15.76 -29.03 0.06
C PRO A 103 -14.44 -29.77 0.34
N MET A 104 -14.39 -31.09 0.15
CA MET A 104 -13.18 -31.88 0.36
C MET A 104 -12.07 -31.51 -0.63
N ASP A 105 -12.39 -31.26 -1.91
CA ASP A 105 -11.41 -30.83 -2.91
C ASP A 105 -10.79 -29.47 -2.54
N ILE A 106 -11.57 -28.58 -1.92
CA ILE A 106 -11.06 -27.30 -1.43
C ILE A 106 -10.16 -27.51 -0.20
N GLU A 107 -10.51 -28.42 0.70
CA GLU A 107 -9.64 -28.77 1.83
C GLU A 107 -8.32 -29.39 1.37
N GLU A 108 -8.35 -30.26 0.36
CA GLU A 108 -7.16 -30.80 -0.29
C GLU A 108 -6.33 -29.70 -0.97
N TYR A 109 -6.97 -28.75 -1.65
CA TYR A 109 -6.29 -27.57 -2.19
C TYR A 109 -5.59 -26.76 -1.09
N LEU A 110 -6.24 -26.51 0.05
CA LEU A 110 -5.62 -25.81 1.17
C LEU A 110 -4.45 -26.60 1.77
N SER A 111 -4.54 -27.93 1.79
CA SER A 111 -3.45 -28.81 2.21
C SER A 111 -2.27 -28.71 1.23
N TYR A 112 -2.53 -28.79 -0.07
CA TYR A 112 -1.55 -28.61 -1.15
C TYR A 112 -0.85 -27.25 -1.06
N LEU A 113 -1.59 -26.17 -0.77
CA LEU A 113 -1.00 -24.84 -0.64
C LEU A 113 0.01 -24.68 0.52
N LYS A 114 0.03 -25.60 1.50
CA LYS A 114 1.04 -25.57 2.57
C LYS A 114 2.44 -25.79 2.00
N TYR A 115 2.56 -26.65 1.00
CA TYR A 115 3.80 -26.91 0.27
C TYR A 115 3.49 -27.46 -1.13
N TYR A 116 3.98 -26.76 -2.16
CA TYR A 116 3.91 -27.25 -3.52
C TYR A 116 5.11 -26.79 -4.36
N GLU A 117 5.41 -27.54 -5.41
CA GLU A 117 6.43 -27.18 -6.39
C GLU A 117 5.75 -26.72 -7.68
N LYS A 118 6.20 -25.59 -8.23
CA LYS A 118 5.76 -25.09 -9.53
C LYS A 118 6.97 -24.54 -10.28
N ASP A 119 7.14 -24.95 -11.54
CA ASP A 119 8.24 -24.51 -12.41
C ASP A 119 9.62 -24.65 -11.76
N GLY A 120 9.85 -25.75 -11.02
CA GLY A 120 11.11 -26.02 -10.30
C GLY A 120 11.34 -25.12 -9.07
N THR A 121 10.30 -24.41 -8.61
CA THR A 121 10.37 -23.53 -7.44
C THR A 121 9.44 -24.04 -6.34
N GLU A 122 9.99 -24.20 -5.14
CA GLU A 122 9.22 -24.54 -3.95
C GLU A 122 8.43 -23.33 -3.43
N HIS A 123 7.17 -23.58 -3.07
CA HIS A 123 6.26 -22.59 -2.54
C HIS A 123 5.66 -23.06 -1.21
N THR A 124 5.63 -22.16 -0.23
CA THR A 124 4.97 -22.38 1.06
C THR A 124 4.06 -21.21 1.39
N ASN A 125 2.97 -21.46 2.11
CA ASN A 125 2.05 -20.43 2.58
C ASN A 125 1.85 -20.53 4.09
N ASP A 126 1.89 -19.40 4.77
CA ASP A 126 1.43 -19.29 6.16
C ASP A 126 -0.11 -19.23 6.22
N GLU A 127 -0.68 -19.29 7.43
CA GLU A 127 -2.14 -19.20 7.65
C GLU A 127 -2.76 -17.96 6.98
N GLY A 128 -2.01 -16.85 6.95
CA GLY A 128 -2.43 -15.62 6.28
C GLY A 128 -2.54 -15.79 4.76
N GLY A 129 -1.54 -16.43 4.14
CA GLY A 129 -1.54 -16.80 2.74
C GLY A 129 -2.70 -17.72 2.37
N LEU A 130 -2.92 -18.79 3.15
CA LEU A 130 -4.02 -19.73 2.96
C LEU A 130 -5.38 -19.02 3.07
N LYS A 131 -5.58 -18.21 4.12
CA LYS A 131 -6.82 -17.46 4.33
C LYS A 131 -7.10 -16.50 3.17
N ARG A 132 -6.07 -15.81 2.67
CA ARG A 132 -6.20 -14.89 1.53
C ARG A 132 -6.62 -15.64 0.26
N LYS A 133 -5.98 -16.77 -0.04
CA LYS A 133 -6.31 -17.60 -1.21
C LYS A 133 -7.74 -18.14 -1.13
N LEU A 134 -8.14 -18.67 0.02
CA LEU A 134 -9.52 -19.12 0.25
C LEU A 134 -10.53 -17.97 0.15
N SER A 135 -10.18 -16.76 0.61
CA SER A 135 -11.06 -15.60 0.48
C SER A 135 -11.27 -15.20 -0.99
N ALA A 136 -10.22 -15.27 -1.81
CA ALA A 136 -10.32 -15.01 -3.25
C ALA A 136 -11.19 -16.09 -3.93
N LEU A 137 -10.96 -17.36 -3.61
CA LEU A 137 -11.72 -18.49 -4.14
C LEU A 137 -13.20 -18.41 -3.75
N ARG A 138 -13.50 -18.09 -2.47
CA ARG A 138 -14.88 -17.88 -2.00
C ARG A 138 -15.56 -16.72 -2.70
N SER A 139 -14.88 -15.59 -2.90
CA SER A 139 -15.45 -14.48 -3.67
C SER A 139 -15.75 -14.87 -5.11
N PHE A 140 -14.91 -15.73 -5.70
CA PHE A 140 -15.05 -16.23 -7.06
C PHE A 140 -16.26 -17.17 -7.20
N TYR A 141 -16.36 -18.20 -6.37
CA TYR A 141 -17.51 -19.11 -6.35
C TYR A 141 -18.82 -18.37 -6.03
N HIS A 142 -18.81 -17.53 -5.01
CA HIS A 142 -19.98 -16.75 -4.62
C HIS A 142 -20.51 -15.89 -5.77
N TYR A 143 -19.64 -15.35 -6.62
CA TYR A 143 -20.05 -14.61 -7.81
C TYR A 143 -20.85 -15.48 -8.78
N TYR A 144 -20.33 -16.65 -9.17
CA TYR A 144 -21.04 -17.52 -10.13
C TYR A 144 -22.32 -18.10 -9.52
N TYR A 145 -22.30 -18.45 -8.24
CA TYR A 145 -23.49 -18.93 -7.52
C TYR A 145 -24.58 -17.85 -7.50
N LYS A 146 -24.25 -16.62 -7.08
CA LYS A 146 -25.18 -15.50 -7.03
C LYS A 146 -25.79 -15.16 -8.41
N ASN A 147 -25.04 -15.38 -9.48
CA ASN A 147 -25.51 -15.16 -10.86
C ASN A 147 -26.22 -16.37 -11.47
N GLY A 148 -26.42 -17.46 -10.72
CA GLY A 148 -27.12 -18.67 -11.18
C GLY A 148 -26.36 -19.46 -12.25
N LEU A 149 -25.03 -19.31 -12.32
CA LEU A 149 -24.18 -19.99 -13.30
C LEU A 149 -23.60 -21.31 -12.78
N ILE A 150 -23.68 -21.52 -11.46
CA ILE A 150 -23.35 -22.77 -10.76
C ILE A 150 -24.44 -23.04 -9.71
N GLU A 151 -24.56 -24.29 -9.28
CA GLU A 151 -25.67 -24.74 -8.44
C GLU A 151 -25.42 -24.60 -6.93
N ASP A 152 -24.16 -24.73 -6.49
CA ASP A 152 -23.75 -24.61 -5.08
C ASP A 152 -22.43 -23.83 -4.94
N ASP A 153 -22.18 -23.27 -3.76
CA ASP A 153 -20.90 -22.68 -3.38
C ASP A 153 -20.23 -23.58 -2.32
N PRO A 154 -19.39 -24.55 -2.73
CA PRO A 154 -18.72 -25.46 -1.80
C PRO A 154 -17.78 -24.74 -0.83
N THR A 155 -17.31 -23.54 -1.18
CA THR A 155 -16.36 -22.79 -0.36
C THR A 155 -16.96 -22.30 0.95
N VAL A 156 -18.29 -22.19 1.05
CA VAL A 156 -18.98 -21.74 2.28
C VAL A 156 -18.91 -22.81 3.38
N LYS A 157 -18.80 -24.09 3.00
CA LYS A 157 -18.71 -25.23 3.91
C LYS A 157 -17.30 -25.45 4.46
N VAL A 158 -16.29 -24.76 3.92
CA VAL A 158 -14.89 -24.89 4.33
C VAL A 158 -14.53 -23.81 5.34
N ASP A 159 -13.99 -24.21 6.47
CA ASP A 159 -13.56 -23.29 7.51
C ASP A 159 -12.39 -22.40 7.06
N MET A 160 -12.45 -21.13 7.46
CA MET A 160 -11.34 -20.23 7.22
C MET A 160 -10.16 -20.58 8.13
N PRO A 161 -8.93 -20.62 7.61
CA PRO A 161 -7.74 -20.73 8.46
C PRO A 161 -7.78 -19.68 9.57
N LYS A 162 -7.67 -20.15 10.81
CA LYS A 162 -7.59 -19.28 11.98
C LYS A 162 -6.27 -18.52 11.88
N ILE A 163 -6.33 -17.21 12.05
CA ILE A 163 -5.12 -16.38 12.14
C ILE A 163 -5.00 -15.98 13.60
N HIS A 164 -3.91 -16.41 14.23
CA HIS A 164 -3.56 -15.94 15.56
C HIS A 164 -3.21 -14.44 15.51
N GLU A 165 -3.72 -13.68 16.48
CA GLU A 165 -3.41 -12.25 16.58
C GLU A 165 -1.91 -12.06 16.81
N LYS A 166 -1.24 -11.37 15.89
CA LYS A 166 0.16 -10.99 16.04
C LYS A 166 0.24 -9.70 16.85
N ASN A 167 1.18 -9.66 17.78
CA ASN A 167 1.50 -8.42 18.51
C ASN A 167 1.83 -7.30 17.54
N ILE A 168 1.25 -6.12 17.77
CA ILE A 168 1.50 -4.94 16.95
C ILE A 168 2.87 -4.38 17.30
N ILE A 169 3.77 -4.46 16.33
CA ILE A 169 5.13 -3.95 16.45
C ILE A 169 5.11 -2.45 16.13
N ARG A 170 5.61 -1.65 17.07
CA ARG A 170 5.72 -0.19 17.02
C ARG A 170 7.02 0.27 17.68
N LEU A 171 7.42 1.49 17.35
CA LEU A 171 8.53 2.17 18.00
C LEU A 171 8.03 2.91 19.24
N ASP A 172 8.85 2.93 20.29
CA ASP A 172 8.65 3.77 21.47
C ASP A 172 9.25 5.16 21.22
N VAL A 173 8.92 6.14 22.06
CA VAL A 173 9.29 7.56 21.85
C VAL A 173 10.81 7.73 21.69
N ASP A 174 11.60 7.09 22.56
CA ASP A 174 13.06 7.12 22.49
C ASP A 174 13.61 6.45 21.23
N GLU A 175 12.95 5.39 20.74
CA GLU A 175 13.35 4.73 19.50
C GLU A 175 13.02 5.60 18.27
N VAL A 176 11.95 6.40 18.34
CA VAL A 176 11.61 7.37 17.28
C VAL A 176 12.65 8.47 17.21
N ALA A 177 13.03 9.05 18.35
CA ALA A 177 14.07 10.07 18.42
C ALA A 177 15.40 9.54 17.85
N LYS A 178 15.87 8.40 18.36
CA LYS A 178 17.08 7.73 17.84
C LYS A 178 16.99 7.43 16.36
N LEU A 179 15.82 7.00 15.85
CA LEU A 179 15.65 6.73 14.43
C LEU A 179 15.88 7.99 13.58
N LEU A 180 15.39 9.15 14.02
CA LEU A 180 15.61 10.41 13.32
C LEU A 180 17.07 10.86 13.45
N ASP A 181 17.68 10.74 14.63
CA ASP A 181 19.11 11.04 14.85
C ASP A 181 20.01 10.23 13.92
N GLU A 182 19.73 8.92 13.75
CA GLU A 182 20.48 8.05 12.83
C GLU A 182 20.27 8.43 11.35
N VAL A 183 19.12 9.00 11.01
CA VAL A 183 18.86 9.50 9.65
C VAL A 183 19.64 10.78 9.40
N GLU A 184 19.76 11.66 10.39
CA GLU A 184 20.51 12.91 10.30
C GLU A 184 22.04 12.67 10.28
N SER A 185 22.56 11.93 11.26
CA SER A 185 24.00 11.75 11.47
C SER A 185 24.61 10.75 10.49
N GLY A 186 23.97 9.59 10.31
CA GLY A 186 24.51 8.47 9.54
C GLY A 186 25.77 7.83 10.15
N GLU A 187 26.14 8.16 11.39
CA GLU A 187 27.41 7.75 12.01
C GLU A 187 27.54 6.22 12.11
N ASN A 188 26.46 5.53 12.44
CA ASN A 188 26.44 4.07 12.61
C ASN A 188 26.21 3.29 11.30
N LEU A 189 26.19 3.98 10.15
CA LEU A 189 26.10 3.33 8.85
C LEU A 189 27.44 2.72 8.43
N THR A 190 27.39 1.67 7.60
CA THR A 190 28.61 1.15 6.98
C THR A 190 29.23 2.19 6.05
N ALA A 191 30.55 2.14 5.83
CA ALA A 191 31.25 3.09 4.93
C ALA A 191 30.58 3.22 3.54
N ARG A 192 30.09 2.11 2.98
CA ARG A 192 29.34 2.13 1.71
C ARG A 192 28.01 2.87 1.84
N GLN A 193 27.28 2.66 2.94
CA GLN A 193 26.01 3.35 3.18
C GLN A 193 26.21 4.85 3.45
N GLN A 194 27.28 5.24 4.15
CA GLN A 194 27.63 6.64 4.40
C GLN A 194 27.82 7.43 3.09
N GLN A 195 28.51 6.85 2.10
CA GLN A 195 28.68 7.49 0.78
C GLN A 195 27.36 7.83 0.07
N TYR A 196 26.33 6.99 0.25
CA TYR A 196 25.00 7.26 -0.29
C TYR A 196 24.20 8.21 0.61
N HIS A 197 24.34 8.07 1.94
CA HIS A 197 23.68 8.90 2.94
C HIS A 197 24.03 10.38 2.73
N GLU A 198 25.28 10.73 2.45
CA GLU A 198 25.67 12.12 2.17
C GLU A 198 24.89 12.75 1.01
N LYS A 199 24.38 11.94 0.07
CA LYS A 199 23.57 12.39 -1.07
C LYS A 199 22.07 12.31 -0.81
N THR A 200 21.64 11.66 0.26
CA THR A 200 20.22 11.36 0.47
C THR A 200 19.70 11.73 1.85
N LYS A 201 20.53 12.16 2.79
CA LYS A 201 20.15 12.37 4.20
C LYS A 201 19.00 13.35 4.37
N ILE A 202 19.02 14.47 3.66
CA ILE A 202 17.94 15.49 3.74
C ILE A 202 16.62 14.91 3.19
N ARG A 203 16.66 14.21 2.05
CA ARG A 203 15.48 13.50 1.53
C ARG A 203 14.98 12.45 2.51
N ASP A 204 15.87 11.59 2.97
CA ASP A 204 15.54 10.44 3.81
C ASP A 204 14.94 10.93 5.15
N LEU A 205 15.47 12.03 5.71
CA LEU A 205 14.93 12.73 6.88
C LEU A 205 13.53 13.26 6.61
N ALA A 206 13.36 14.05 5.55
CA ALA A 206 12.06 14.61 5.17
C ALA A 206 10.98 13.51 4.99
N MET A 207 11.35 12.39 4.37
CA MET A 207 10.44 11.24 4.21
C MET A 207 10.13 10.55 5.55
N MET A 208 11.14 10.33 6.40
CA MET A 208 10.98 9.66 7.68
C MET A 208 10.11 10.50 8.64
N THR A 209 10.44 11.79 8.76
CA THR A 209 9.71 12.76 9.58
C THR A 209 8.28 12.93 9.08
N LEU A 210 8.05 13.01 7.77
CA LEU A 210 6.69 13.06 7.22
C LEU A 210 5.88 11.81 7.57
N LEU A 211 6.42 10.61 7.37
CA LEU A 211 5.73 9.35 7.67
C LEU A 211 5.40 9.21 9.16
N LEU A 212 6.33 9.59 10.04
CA LEU A 212 6.16 9.55 11.50
C LEU A 212 5.27 10.66 12.03
N GLY A 213 5.27 11.84 11.41
CA GLY A 213 4.53 13.02 11.87
C GLY A 213 3.08 13.11 11.36
N THR A 214 2.72 12.32 10.35
CA THR A 214 1.37 12.35 9.75
C THR A 214 0.70 10.98 9.67
N GLY A 215 1.48 9.90 9.77
CA GLY A 215 0.97 8.55 9.62
C GLY A 215 0.41 8.22 8.24
N ILE A 216 0.73 8.98 7.17
CA ILE A 216 0.28 8.64 5.81
C ILE A 216 0.83 7.29 5.35
N ARG A 217 0.15 6.65 4.38
CA ARG A 217 0.63 5.39 3.78
C ARG A 217 1.86 5.66 2.92
N VAL A 218 2.76 4.69 2.82
CA VAL A 218 3.95 4.79 1.95
C VAL A 218 3.60 5.09 0.50
N SER A 219 2.48 4.54 -0.02
CA SER A 219 2.03 4.83 -1.38
C SER A 219 1.50 6.24 -1.56
N GLU A 220 0.98 6.85 -0.49
CA GLU A 220 0.56 8.26 -0.50
C GLU A 220 1.81 9.14 -0.46
N CYS A 221 2.77 8.86 0.42
CA CYS A 221 4.06 9.55 0.51
C CYS A 221 4.85 9.55 -0.81
N VAL A 222 5.02 8.40 -1.47
CA VAL A 222 5.72 8.35 -2.77
C VAL A 222 4.94 9.00 -3.91
N GLY A 223 3.62 9.15 -3.73
CA GLY A 223 2.71 9.69 -4.73
C GLY A 223 2.65 11.21 -4.74
N LEU A 224 3.16 11.88 -3.70
CA LEU A 224 3.14 13.34 -3.58
C LEU A 224 3.90 14.03 -4.71
N ASP A 225 3.30 15.11 -5.20
CA ASP A 225 3.92 16.11 -6.05
C ASP A 225 4.35 17.34 -5.24
N MET A 226 5.25 18.15 -5.79
CA MET A 226 5.70 19.38 -5.14
C MET A 226 4.53 20.34 -4.85
N GLU A 227 3.54 20.38 -5.74
CA GLU A 227 2.34 21.23 -5.62
C GLU A 227 1.33 20.71 -4.59
N ASP A 228 1.47 19.46 -4.12
CA ASP A 228 0.59 18.90 -3.10
C ASP A 228 0.91 19.43 -1.69
N VAL A 229 2.06 20.10 -1.51
CA VAL A 229 2.53 20.61 -0.22
C VAL A 229 2.17 22.07 -0.04
N ASP A 230 1.27 22.34 0.90
CA ASP A 230 0.89 23.68 1.33
C ASP A 230 1.61 24.06 2.63
N PHE A 231 2.73 24.77 2.48
CA PHE A 231 3.51 25.28 3.62
C PHE A 231 2.86 26.45 4.36
N LYS A 232 1.81 27.09 3.80
CA LYS A 232 1.09 28.17 4.47
C LYS A 232 0.16 27.61 5.53
N ASN A 233 -0.52 26.51 5.20
CA ASN A 233 -1.46 25.84 6.10
C ASN A 233 -0.89 24.56 6.74
N ASN A 234 0.39 24.25 6.48
CA ASN A 234 1.05 23.00 6.89
C ASN A 234 0.24 21.75 6.56
N GLY A 235 -0.18 21.64 5.30
CA GLY A 235 -1.01 20.55 4.80
C GLY A 235 -0.38 19.87 3.58
N ILE A 236 -0.62 18.57 3.44
CA ILE A 236 -0.38 17.84 2.20
C ILE A 236 -1.69 17.32 1.62
N LYS A 237 -1.87 17.46 0.31
CA LYS A 237 -2.97 16.80 -0.40
C LYS A 237 -2.56 15.38 -0.79
N ILE A 238 -3.37 14.39 -0.41
CA ILE A 238 -3.13 12.98 -0.75
C ILE A 238 -4.34 12.36 -1.43
N HIS A 239 -4.08 11.36 -2.26
CA HIS A 239 -5.11 10.57 -2.93
C HIS A 239 -5.30 9.22 -2.22
N ARG A 240 -6.50 8.96 -1.71
CA ARG A 240 -6.89 7.70 -1.04
C ARG A 240 -7.59 6.74 -1.99
N LYS A 241 -7.82 5.50 -1.52
CA LYS A 241 -8.55 4.45 -2.27
C LYS A 241 -9.91 4.98 -2.73
N GLY A 242 -10.20 4.81 -4.02
CA GLY A 242 -11.44 5.29 -4.65
C GLY A 242 -11.33 6.68 -5.28
N GLY A 243 -10.13 7.28 -5.30
CA GLY A 243 -9.90 8.59 -5.92
C GLY A 243 -10.24 9.77 -5.00
N ALA A 244 -10.58 9.53 -3.74
CA ALA A 244 -10.86 10.59 -2.77
C ALA A 244 -9.58 11.39 -2.48
N GLU A 245 -9.66 12.71 -2.65
CA GLU A 245 -8.65 13.66 -2.20
C GLU A 245 -8.87 14.02 -0.75
N VAL A 246 -7.80 14.02 0.05
CA VAL A 246 -7.84 14.37 1.47
C VAL A 246 -6.63 15.23 1.80
N VAL A 247 -6.83 16.26 2.62
CA VAL A 247 -5.74 17.06 3.18
C VAL A 247 -5.34 16.45 4.52
N VAL A 248 -4.04 16.23 4.72
CA VAL A 248 -3.46 15.81 5.99
C VAL A 248 -2.54 16.92 6.50
N TYR A 249 -2.79 17.39 7.71
CA TYR A 249 -1.99 18.44 8.33
C TYR A 249 -0.75 17.87 9.03
N PHE A 250 0.31 18.66 9.09
CA PHE A 250 1.57 18.29 9.71
C PHE A 250 2.12 19.39 10.63
N GLY A 251 2.97 19.00 11.58
CA GLY A 251 3.57 19.91 12.55
C GLY A 251 4.80 20.65 12.04
N GLU A 252 5.34 21.53 12.87
CA GLU A 252 6.50 22.38 12.58
C GLU A 252 7.77 21.58 12.21
N GLU A 253 8.00 20.44 12.86
CA GLU A 253 9.16 19.58 12.58
C GLU A 253 9.10 18.99 11.15
N VAL A 254 7.93 18.50 10.73
CA VAL A 254 7.69 18.03 9.37
C VAL A 254 7.84 19.18 8.37
N ARG A 255 7.33 20.37 8.71
CA ARG A 255 7.44 21.57 7.88
C ARG A 255 8.91 21.89 7.58
N ARG A 256 9.76 21.91 8.61
CA ARG A 256 11.20 22.19 8.46
C ARG A 256 11.89 21.16 7.58
N ALA A 257 11.71 19.88 7.89
CA ALA A 257 12.35 18.80 7.12
C ALA A 257 11.92 18.82 5.63
N LEU A 258 10.64 19.08 5.35
CA LEU A 258 10.14 19.23 3.98
C LEU A 258 10.70 20.49 3.29
N MET A 259 10.83 21.62 3.98
CA MET A 259 11.42 22.83 3.41
C MET A 259 12.88 22.63 3.04
N ASP A 260 13.68 22.03 3.94
CA ASP A 260 15.09 21.75 3.70
C ASP A 260 15.25 20.85 2.47
N TYR A 261 14.42 19.81 2.36
CA TYR A 261 14.41 18.96 1.18
C TYR A 261 13.92 19.69 -0.07
N MET A 262 12.93 20.59 0.03
CA MET A 262 12.42 21.34 -1.13
C MET A 262 13.52 22.21 -1.75
N VAL A 263 14.39 22.81 -0.94
CA VAL A 263 15.56 23.58 -1.40
C VAL A 263 16.55 22.70 -2.17
N GLU A 264 16.81 21.48 -1.69
CA GLU A 264 17.65 20.51 -2.42
C GLU A 264 16.96 20.03 -3.69
N ARG A 265 15.68 19.69 -3.60
CA ARG A 265 14.86 19.14 -4.69
C ARG A 265 14.81 20.08 -5.89
N GLN A 266 14.78 21.40 -5.68
CA GLN A 266 14.83 22.41 -6.74
C GLN A 266 16.15 22.43 -7.51
N LYS A 267 17.25 21.92 -6.93
CA LYS A 267 18.57 21.84 -7.59
C LYS A 267 18.73 20.57 -8.43
N ILE A 268 17.80 19.63 -8.34
CA ILE A 268 17.86 18.33 -9.02
C ILE A 268 17.03 18.36 -10.30
N THR A 269 17.67 18.13 -11.44
CA THR A 269 16.97 17.87 -12.70
C THR A 269 16.35 16.48 -12.66
N ALA A 270 15.02 16.44 -12.55
CA ALA A 270 14.24 15.21 -12.58
C ALA A 270 14.33 14.53 -13.96
N ALA A 271 14.29 13.20 -13.97
CA ALA A 271 14.11 12.43 -15.19
C ALA A 271 12.67 12.58 -15.71
N ASP A 272 12.49 12.38 -17.02
CA ASP A 272 11.17 12.40 -17.67
C ASP A 272 10.15 11.50 -16.94
N GLY A 273 8.91 11.96 -16.82
CA GLY A 273 7.88 11.26 -16.05
C GLY A 273 7.94 11.48 -14.54
N SER A 274 8.89 12.27 -14.03
CA SER A 274 9.10 12.51 -12.60
C SER A 274 9.27 13.99 -12.23
N ILE A 275 9.01 14.91 -13.16
CA ILE A 275 9.27 16.35 -13.01
C ILE A 275 8.55 16.91 -11.77
N ASN A 276 7.28 16.55 -11.60
CA ASN A 276 6.45 17.05 -10.51
C ASN A 276 6.65 16.30 -9.19
N ALA A 277 7.30 15.13 -9.20
CA ALA A 277 7.43 14.28 -8.04
C ALA A 277 8.19 15.00 -6.91
N LEU A 278 7.60 14.98 -5.71
CA LEU A 278 8.23 15.57 -4.52
C LEU A 278 9.53 14.83 -4.21
N PHE A 279 9.46 13.51 -4.01
CA PHE A 279 10.61 12.68 -3.63
C PHE A 279 11.23 11.93 -4.82
N LEU A 280 12.52 12.16 -5.04
CA LEU A 280 13.30 11.51 -6.10
C LEU A 280 14.31 10.48 -5.57
N SER A 281 14.55 9.43 -6.34
CA SER A 281 15.67 8.51 -6.14
C SER A 281 16.99 9.11 -6.64
N LEU A 282 18.12 8.42 -6.40
CA LEU A 282 19.43 8.80 -6.94
C LEU A 282 19.52 8.74 -8.48
N GLN A 283 18.51 8.14 -9.14
CA GLN A 283 18.36 8.14 -10.60
C GLN A 283 17.46 9.29 -11.08
N ASN A 284 17.14 10.25 -10.20
CA ASN A 284 16.27 11.40 -10.44
C ASN A 284 14.84 11.03 -10.90
N LYS A 285 14.42 9.80 -10.64
CA LYS A 285 13.05 9.33 -10.88
C LYS A 285 12.25 9.39 -9.59
N ARG A 286 10.92 9.47 -9.67
CA ARG A 286 10.04 9.32 -8.50
C ARG A 286 10.45 8.09 -7.71
N ILE A 287 10.67 8.26 -6.41
CA ILE A 287 11.11 7.17 -5.54
C ILE A 287 10.04 6.06 -5.48
N SER A 288 10.50 4.80 -5.49
CA SER A 288 9.59 3.65 -5.43
C SER A 288 9.23 3.29 -3.99
N VAL A 289 8.06 2.67 -3.78
CA VAL A 289 7.65 2.12 -2.47
C VAL A 289 8.73 1.20 -1.89
N ARG A 290 9.30 0.32 -2.73
CA ARG A 290 10.36 -0.61 -2.32
C ARG A 290 11.63 0.11 -1.87
N SER A 291 11.97 1.23 -2.51
CA SER A 291 13.11 2.07 -2.10
C SER A 291 12.87 2.67 -0.72
N VAL A 292 11.65 3.13 -0.43
CA VAL A 292 11.28 3.65 0.90
C VAL A 292 11.27 2.54 1.95
N GLU A 293 10.76 1.35 1.64
CA GLU A 293 10.81 0.20 2.55
C GLU A 293 12.25 -0.18 2.90
N ASN A 294 13.16 -0.18 1.90
CA ASN A 294 14.58 -0.43 2.11
C ASN A 294 15.23 0.69 2.95
N MET A 295 14.86 1.95 2.72
CA MET A 295 15.31 3.10 3.50
C MET A 295 14.88 2.98 4.98
N VAL A 296 13.61 2.68 5.24
CA VAL A 296 13.10 2.46 6.60
C VAL A 296 13.82 1.30 7.27
N LYS A 297 14.03 0.19 6.55
CA LYS A 297 14.77 -0.97 7.05
C LYS A 297 16.24 -0.66 7.33
N LYS A 298 16.89 0.18 6.51
CA LYS A 298 18.28 0.62 6.67
C LYS A 298 18.48 1.27 8.04
N TYR A 299 17.69 2.29 8.35
CA TYR A 299 17.85 3.07 9.59
C TYR A 299 17.29 2.35 10.82
N SER A 300 16.14 1.69 10.72
CA SER A 300 15.54 1.00 11.87
C SER A 300 16.39 -0.13 12.44
N LYS A 301 17.22 -0.79 11.62
CA LYS A 301 18.18 -1.81 12.07
C LYS A 301 19.27 -1.28 12.99
N LEU A 302 19.56 0.03 12.94
CA LEU A 302 20.53 0.68 13.83
C LEU A 302 19.94 0.93 15.21
N VAL A 303 18.62 1.11 15.28
CA VAL A 303 17.89 1.42 16.51
C VAL A 303 17.46 0.16 17.26
N THR A 304 17.00 -0.87 16.53
CA THR A 304 16.44 -2.08 17.14
C THR A 304 16.67 -3.31 16.27
N THR A 305 17.15 -4.38 16.90
CA THR A 305 17.38 -5.68 16.24
C THR A 305 16.19 -6.63 16.39
N LEU A 306 15.32 -6.38 17.37
CA LEU A 306 14.18 -7.24 17.71
C LEU A 306 12.92 -6.88 16.91
N LYS A 307 12.76 -5.60 16.54
CA LYS A 307 11.56 -5.10 15.86
C LYS A 307 11.83 -4.91 14.37
N HIS A 308 11.20 -5.72 13.50
CA HIS A 308 11.30 -5.50 12.05
C HIS A 308 10.44 -4.31 11.61
N ILE A 309 10.98 -3.10 11.51
CA ILE A 309 10.19 -1.90 11.17
C ILE A 309 9.96 -1.79 9.66
N THR A 310 8.75 -1.36 9.28
CA THR A 310 8.32 -1.07 7.91
C THR A 310 7.55 0.26 7.91
N PRO A 311 7.33 0.91 6.75
CA PRO A 311 6.54 2.15 6.71
C PRO A 311 5.14 2.01 7.35
N HIS A 312 4.51 0.85 7.23
CA HIS A 312 3.23 0.59 7.88
C HIS A 312 3.34 0.57 9.41
N LYS A 313 4.48 0.11 9.96
CA LYS A 313 4.73 0.15 11.40
C LYS A 313 5.03 1.55 11.90
N LEU A 314 5.68 2.42 11.10
CA LEU A 314 5.82 3.84 11.42
C LEU A 314 4.46 4.52 11.55
N ARG A 315 3.52 4.19 10.65
CA ARG A 315 2.13 4.64 10.75
C ARG A 315 1.44 4.13 12.02
N SER A 316 1.66 2.88 12.41
CA SER A 316 1.15 2.34 13.69
C SER A 316 1.77 3.04 14.90
N THR A 317 3.05 3.41 14.82
CA THR A 317 3.75 4.23 15.81
C THR A 317 3.07 5.60 15.94
N TYR A 318 2.87 6.33 14.84
CA TYR A 318 2.19 7.61 14.83
C TYR A 318 0.82 7.54 15.51
N GLY A 319 -0.04 6.61 15.08
CA GLY A 319 -1.37 6.50 15.66
C GLY A 319 -1.35 6.05 17.12
N THR A 320 -0.33 5.29 17.56
CA THR A 320 -0.14 4.98 18.99
C THR A 320 0.16 6.25 19.77
N SER A 321 1.13 7.05 19.31
CA SER A 321 1.51 8.29 19.98
C SER A 321 0.34 9.26 20.03
N LEU A 322 -0.36 9.45 18.90
CA LEU A 322 -1.55 10.30 18.85
C LEU A 322 -2.64 9.83 19.83
N TYR A 323 -2.90 8.52 19.90
CA TYR A 323 -3.88 7.98 20.84
C TYR A 323 -3.46 8.16 22.31
N ARG A 324 -2.17 7.99 22.62
CA ARG A 324 -1.63 8.18 23.97
C ARG A 324 -1.80 9.64 24.44
N GLU A 325 -1.51 10.60 23.57
CA GLU A 325 -1.60 12.02 23.89
C GLU A 325 -3.05 12.53 23.97
N THR A 326 -3.93 12.07 23.07
CA THR A 326 -5.28 12.63 22.94
C THR A 326 -6.34 11.82 23.67
N GLY A 327 -6.13 10.51 23.83
CA GLY A 327 -7.15 9.58 24.27
C GLY A 327 -8.36 9.51 23.33
N ASP A 328 -8.29 10.04 22.11
CA ASP A 328 -9.41 10.08 21.17
C ASP A 328 -9.19 9.08 20.03
N ILE A 329 -9.93 7.97 20.09
CA ILE A 329 -9.85 6.91 19.08
C ILE A 329 -10.47 7.34 17.75
N TYR A 330 -11.43 8.26 17.76
CA TYR A 330 -12.11 8.76 16.55
C TYR A 330 -11.19 9.71 15.80
N LEU A 331 -10.50 10.60 16.52
CA LEU A 331 -9.45 11.45 15.95
C LEU A 331 -8.37 10.60 15.26
N VAL A 332 -7.88 9.55 15.94
CA VAL A 332 -6.87 8.66 15.36
C VAL A 332 -7.41 7.94 14.13
N ALA A 333 -8.66 7.47 14.16
CA ALA A 333 -9.29 6.82 13.01
C ALA A 333 -9.43 7.76 11.80
N ASP A 334 -9.82 9.01 12.03
CA ASP A 334 -10.03 10.02 10.99
C ASP A 334 -8.70 10.42 10.32
N VAL A 335 -7.70 10.79 11.12
CA VAL A 335 -6.37 11.19 10.63
C VAL A 335 -5.71 10.05 9.85
N LEU A 336 -5.76 8.82 10.39
CA LEU A 336 -5.27 7.66 9.68
C LEU A 336 -6.15 7.34 8.45
N GLY A 337 -7.43 7.68 8.44
CA GLY A 337 -8.35 7.36 7.34
C GLY A 337 -8.80 5.91 7.36
N HIS A 338 -9.21 5.43 8.54
CA HIS A 338 -9.86 4.15 8.73
C HIS A 338 -11.38 4.31 8.54
N LYS A 339 -11.97 3.52 7.63
CA LYS A 339 -13.43 3.54 7.39
C LYS A 339 -14.23 2.97 8.56
N ASP A 340 -13.60 2.11 9.38
CA ASP A 340 -14.21 1.47 10.54
C ASP A 340 -13.28 1.66 11.75
N VAL A 341 -13.81 2.31 12.79
CA VAL A 341 -13.10 2.57 14.05
C VAL A 341 -12.66 1.29 14.75
N ASN A 342 -13.32 0.14 14.49
CA ASN A 342 -12.89 -1.15 15.03
C ASN A 342 -11.49 -1.54 14.55
N THR A 343 -11.08 -1.09 13.36
CA THR A 343 -9.70 -1.28 12.88
C THR A 343 -8.73 -0.59 13.83
N THR A 344 -9.01 0.67 14.15
CA THR A 344 -8.25 1.48 15.10
C THR A 344 -8.27 0.86 16.51
N ARG A 345 -9.44 0.40 16.97
CA ARG A 345 -9.60 -0.24 18.29
C ARG A 345 -8.75 -1.50 18.44
N LYS A 346 -8.74 -2.39 17.44
CA LYS A 346 -7.86 -3.57 17.42
C LYS A 346 -6.38 -3.17 17.52
N HIS A 347 -6.01 -2.01 16.96
CA HIS A 347 -4.65 -1.53 17.01
C HIS A 347 -4.19 -1.03 18.39
N TYR A 348 -5.12 -0.56 19.22
CA TYR A 348 -4.81 0.09 20.50
C TYR A 348 -5.44 -0.59 21.72
N ALA A 349 -6.00 -1.79 21.55
CA ALA A 349 -6.67 -2.56 22.62
C ALA A 349 -5.81 -2.72 23.89
N ALA A 350 -4.49 -2.89 23.76
CA ALA A 350 -3.59 -2.99 24.93
C ALA A 350 -3.53 -1.67 25.74
N LEU A 351 -3.64 -0.52 25.08
CA LEU A 351 -3.68 0.79 25.76
C LEU A 351 -5.05 1.05 26.39
N GLU A 352 -6.12 0.44 25.86
CA GLU A 352 -7.43 0.50 26.51
C GLU A 352 -7.40 -0.15 27.89
N ASP A 353 -6.64 -1.23 28.09
CA ASP A 353 -6.62 -1.93 29.38
C ASP A 353 -5.91 -1.11 30.48
N GLU A 354 -4.80 -0.45 30.15
CA GLU A 354 -4.15 0.54 31.02
C GLU A 354 -5.09 1.71 31.35
N ARG A 355 -5.87 2.18 30.36
CA ARG A 355 -6.85 3.26 30.55
C ARG A 355 -8.07 2.82 31.37
N ARG A 356 -8.55 1.59 31.20
CA ARG A 356 -9.61 1.01 32.04
C ARG A 356 -9.15 0.92 33.49
N ARG A 357 -7.88 0.59 33.73
CA ARG A 357 -7.30 0.64 35.08
C ARG A 357 -7.22 2.07 35.63
N SER A 358 -6.93 3.07 34.79
CA SER A 358 -6.92 4.47 35.24
C SER A 358 -8.33 5.00 35.54
N ALA A 359 -9.38 4.47 34.91
CA ALA A 359 -10.78 4.82 35.17
C ALA A 359 -11.15 4.72 36.67
N ALA A 360 -10.63 3.71 37.37
CA ALA A 360 -10.85 3.51 38.80
C ALA A 360 -10.36 4.67 39.67
N LYS A 361 -9.45 5.52 39.15
CA LYS A 361 -8.89 6.68 39.86
C LYS A 361 -9.72 7.96 39.72
N TYR A 362 -10.62 8.02 38.73
CA TYR A 362 -11.40 9.23 38.42
C TYR A 362 -12.67 9.35 39.27
N VAL A 363 -13.23 8.24 39.74
CA VAL A 363 -14.42 8.24 40.61
C VAL A 363 -13.97 8.14 42.07
N LYS A 364 -13.98 9.26 42.78
CA LYS A 364 -13.78 9.29 44.24
C LYS A 364 -15.13 9.28 44.95
N LEU A 365 -15.35 8.31 45.82
CA LEU A 365 -16.61 8.14 46.56
C LEU A 365 -16.74 9.05 47.78
N ARG A 366 -15.65 9.67 48.21
CA ARG A 366 -15.59 10.58 49.35
C ARG A 366 -14.62 11.71 49.02
N GLU A 367 -14.99 12.93 49.38
CA GLU A 367 -14.04 14.05 49.44
C GLU A 367 -13.07 13.75 50.59
N ILE A 368 -11.76 13.87 50.32
CA ILE A 368 -10.69 13.74 51.32
C ILE A 368 -10.26 15.13 51.70
#